data_AF-L8TKL0-F1
#
_entry.id   AF-L8TKL0-F1
#
_cell.length_a   1.000
_cell.length_b   1.000
_cell.length_c   1.000
_cell.angle_alpha   90.00
_cell.angle_beta   90.00
_cell.angle_gamma   90.00
#
_symmetry.space_group_name_H-M   'P 1'
#
loop_
_entity.id
_entity.type
_entity.pdbx_description
1 polymer ?
#
loop_
_entity_poly.entity_id
_entity_poly.type
_entity_poly.pdbx_seq_one_letter_code
_entity_poly.pdbx_strand_id
1 'polypeptide(L)'
;MTEVETFREHVNNALQTLDQMRPRPQVFVSSIPNIYQLWSVLKDNEVARLVWSAAQICQSMLASTNTPEMRQQVLDREIAFNAVLEQTCAQYKSCRTDGGAVFGYAFNASDVSRLDYFHPSLQGQANLAEVTWKAAW
;
A
#
# COMPACT_ATOMS: atom_id res chain seq x y z
N MET A 1 13.12 6.29 -0.45
CA MET A 1 12.15 5.36 0.21
C MET A 1 12.93 4.53 1.22
N THR A 2 12.29 4.02 2.28
CA THR A 2 12.94 3.15 3.28
C THR A 2 13.63 1.96 2.62
N GLU A 3 14.87 1.64 2.99
CA GLU A 3 15.56 0.47 2.45
C GLU A 3 14.81 -0.83 2.80
N VAL A 4 14.86 -1.82 1.90
CA VAL A 4 14.08 -3.06 2.02
C VAL A 4 14.43 -3.82 3.30
N GLU A 5 15.71 -3.89 3.66
CA GLU A 5 16.15 -4.57 4.88
C GLU A 5 15.74 -3.80 6.15
N THR A 6 15.79 -2.46 6.14
CA THR A 6 15.25 -1.67 7.26
C THR A 6 13.75 -1.88 7.42
N PHE A 7 13.00 -1.96 6.31
CA PHE A 7 11.57 -2.29 6.35
C PHE A 7 11.34 -3.70 6.93
N ARG A 8 12.13 -4.69 6.51
CA ARG A 8 12.09 -6.06 7.04
C ARG A 8 12.34 -6.12 8.54
N GLU A 9 13.38 -5.44 9.02
CA GLU A 9 13.69 -5.34 10.45
C GLU A 9 12.50 -4.79 11.25
N HIS A 10 11.90 -3.71 10.77
CA HIS A 10 10.74 -3.10 11.44
C HIS A 10 9.51 -4.01 11.46
N VAL A 11 9.20 -4.68 10.34
CA VAL A 11 8.07 -5.63 10.26
C VAL A 11 8.31 -6.84 11.16
N ASN A 12 9.52 -7.40 11.15
CA ASN A 12 9.92 -8.52 12.03
C ASN A 12 9.72 -8.14 13.50
N ASN A 13 10.21 -6.97 13.93
CA ASN A 13 10.08 -6.52 15.32
C ASN A 13 8.62 -6.35 15.73
N ALA A 14 7.77 -5.81 14.84
CA ALA A 14 6.34 -5.65 15.11
C ALA A 14 5.64 -7.02 15.27
N LEU A 15 5.85 -7.96 14.36
CA LEU A 15 5.21 -9.29 14.45
C LEU A 15 5.75 -10.12 15.61
N GLN A 16 7.04 -10.02 15.93
CA GLN A 16 7.61 -10.66 17.12
C GLN A 16 6.95 -10.13 18.41
N THR A 17 6.73 -8.82 18.49
CA THR A 17 6.03 -8.20 19.62
C THR A 17 4.62 -8.77 19.77
N LEU A 18 3.86 -8.87 18.66
CA LEU A 18 2.51 -9.42 18.67
C LEU A 18 2.47 -10.89 19.07
N ASP A 19 3.41 -11.73 18.61
CA ASP A 19 3.45 -13.17 18.96
C ASP A 19 3.65 -13.44 20.46
N GLN A 20 4.33 -12.51 21.15
CA GLN A 20 4.61 -12.58 22.58
C GLN A 20 3.44 -12.12 23.46
N MET A 21 2.46 -11.39 22.92
CA MET A 21 1.29 -10.93 23.67
C MET A 21 0.43 -12.09 24.19
N ARG A 22 -0.27 -11.87 25.31
CA ARG A 22 -1.18 -12.83 25.94
C ARG A 22 -2.53 -12.14 26.25
N PRO A 23 -3.67 -12.64 25.73
CA PRO A 23 -3.78 -13.72 24.74
C PRO A 23 -3.09 -13.37 23.40
N ARG A 24 -2.59 -14.38 22.67
CA ARG A 24 -1.93 -14.15 21.39
C ARG A 24 -2.96 -13.68 20.35
N PRO A 25 -2.76 -12.53 19.69
CA PRO A 25 -3.69 -12.04 18.67
C PRO A 25 -3.61 -12.85 17.38
N GLN A 26 -4.70 -12.85 16.62
CA GLN A 26 -4.65 -13.15 15.18
C GLN A 26 -4.20 -11.88 14.45
N VAL A 27 -3.29 -12.03 13.50
CA VAL A 27 -2.72 -10.92 12.74
C VAL A 27 -3.11 -11.07 11.28
N PHE A 28 -3.64 -10.00 10.70
CA PHE A 28 -3.87 -9.89 9.26
C PHE A 28 -2.97 -8.79 8.71
N VAL A 29 -2.18 -9.12 7.69
CA VAL A 29 -1.27 -8.19 7.01
C VAL A 29 -1.79 -7.95 5.59
N SER A 30 -2.36 -6.77 5.38
CA SER A 30 -2.72 -6.31 4.02
C SER A 30 -1.46 -5.96 3.24
N SER A 31 -1.44 -6.28 1.95
CA SER A 31 -0.46 -5.72 1.03
C SER A 31 -0.65 -4.20 0.90
N ILE A 32 0.45 -3.49 0.66
CA ILE A 32 0.48 -2.07 0.30
C ILE A 32 -0.22 -1.93 -1.05
N PRO A 33 -1.20 -1.02 -1.22
CA PRO A 33 -1.86 -0.78 -2.51
C PRO A 33 -0.87 -0.28 -3.57
N ASN A 34 -1.10 -0.64 -4.84
CA ASN A 34 -0.24 -0.23 -5.96
C ASN A 34 -0.38 1.28 -6.27
N ILE A 35 0.58 2.09 -5.83
CA ILE A 35 0.52 3.55 -6.01
C ILE A 35 0.72 3.94 -7.48
N TYR A 36 1.40 3.11 -8.28
CA TYR A 36 1.53 3.35 -9.72
C TYR A 36 0.18 3.27 -10.42
N GLN A 37 -0.66 2.29 -10.04
CA GLN A 37 -2.02 2.16 -10.56
C GLN A 37 -2.87 3.38 -10.17
N LEU A 38 -2.77 3.84 -8.92
CA LEU A 38 -3.46 5.07 -8.47
C LEU A 38 -3.03 6.28 -9.29
N TRP A 39 -1.72 6.47 -9.48
CA TRP A 39 -1.21 7.55 -10.32
C TRP A 39 -1.76 7.45 -11.74
N SER A 40 -1.75 6.26 -12.35
CA SER A 40 -2.24 6.02 -13.71
C SER A 40 -3.71 6.44 -13.90
N VAL A 41 -4.55 6.19 -12.89
CA VAL A 41 -5.98 6.55 -12.90
C VAL A 41 -6.21 8.06 -12.88
N LEU A 42 -5.31 8.84 -12.26
CA LEU A 42 -5.49 10.27 -12.04
C LEU A 42 -4.48 11.17 -12.76
N LYS A 43 -3.50 10.61 -13.48
CA LYS A 43 -2.40 11.38 -14.10
C LYS A 43 -2.86 12.46 -15.07
N ASP A 44 -4.00 12.25 -15.73
CA ASP A 44 -4.57 13.19 -16.71
C ASP A 44 -5.51 14.23 -16.05
N ASN A 45 -5.81 14.10 -14.75
CA ASN A 45 -6.59 15.08 -14.00
C ASN A 45 -5.72 16.27 -13.57
N GLU A 46 -6.00 17.45 -14.12
CA GLU A 46 -5.19 18.65 -13.88
C GLU A 46 -5.24 19.14 -12.43
N VAL A 47 -6.41 19.01 -11.78
CA VAL A 47 -6.60 19.39 -10.37
C VAL A 47 -5.81 18.45 -9.47
N ALA A 48 -5.83 17.14 -9.76
CA ALA A 48 -5.01 16.16 -9.02
C ALA A 48 -3.52 16.51 -9.10
N ARG A 49 -3.00 16.76 -10.32
CA ARG A 49 -1.60 17.16 -10.52
C ARG A 49 -1.24 18.45 -9.77
N LEU A 50 -2.13 19.45 -9.80
CA LEU A 50 -1.93 20.70 -9.06
C LEU A 50 -1.86 20.45 -7.55
N VAL A 51 -2.80 19.68 -7.01
CA VAL A 51 -2.86 19.36 -5.57
C VAL A 51 -1.62 18.57 -5.14
N TRP A 52 -1.23 17.53 -5.87
CA TRP A 52 -0.02 16.75 -5.56
C TRP A 52 1.24 17.63 -5.53
N SER A 53 1.37 18.55 -6.50
CA SER A 53 2.50 19.48 -6.55
C SER A 53 2.45 20.50 -5.40
N ALA A 54 1.30 21.10 -5.12
CA ALA A 54 1.18 22.15 -4.10
C ALA A 54 1.33 21.59 -2.67
N ALA A 55 0.77 20.41 -2.41
CA ALA A 55 0.79 19.77 -1.10
C ALA A 55 1.97 18.79 -0.90
N GLN A 56 2.84 18.63 -1.91
CA GLN A 56 4.03 17.75 -1.87
C GLN A 56 3.68 16.28 -1.53
N ILE A 57 2.54 15.79 -2.00
CA ILE A 57 2.04 14.44 -1.70
C ILE A 57 2.86 13.41 -2.48
N CYS A 58 3.40 12.39 -1.79
CA CYS A 58 4.09 11.23 -2.37
C CYS A 58 4.97 11.56 -3.60
N GLN A 59 5.89 12.53 -3.47
CA GLN A 59 6.63 13.07 -4.62
C GLN A 59 7.46 12.01 -5.36
N SER A 60 7.84 10.91 -4.70
CA SER A 60 8.49 9.77 -5.35
C SER A 60 7.66 9.18 -6.51
N MET A 61 6.33 9.18 -6.41
CA MET A 61 5.45 8.74 -7.50
C MET A 61 4.82 9.92 -8.26
N LEU A 62 4.29 10.90 -7.53
CA LEU A 62 3.30 11.85 -8.04
C LEU A 62 3.89 13.15 -8.60
N ALA A 63 5.20 13.40 -8.43
CA ALA A 63 5.82 14.59 -9.00
C ALA A 63 5.66 14.58 -10.54
N SER A 64 5.29 15.74 -11.09
CA SER A 64 5.10 15.92 -12.54
C SER A 64 6.40 15.75 -13.33
N THR A 65 7.54 15.95 -12.66
CA THR A 65 8.89 15.80 -13.22
C THR A 65 9.39 14.36 -13.27
N ASN A 66 8.71 13.41 -12.61
CA ASN A 66 9.16 12.02 -12.61
C ASN A 66 9.10 11.43 -14.02
N THR A 67 10.13 10.69 -14.40
CA THR A 67 10.13 9.88 -15.63
C THR A 67 9.36 8.58 -15.42
N PRO A 68 9.05 7.82 -16.49
CA PRO A 68 8.51 6.46 -16.35
C PRO A 68 9.39 5.55 -15.49
N GLU A 69 10.72 5.63 -15.63
CA GLU A 69 11.69 4.81 -14.90
C GLU A 69 11.68 5.15 -13.40
N MET A 70 11.58 6.43 -13.04
CA MET A 70 11.46 6.85 -11.65
C MET A 70 10.20 6.28 -10.99
N ARG A 71 9.07 6.27 -11.71
CA ARG A 71 7.83 5.66 -11.20
C ARG A 71 7.94 4.14 -11.08
N GLN A 72 8.63 3.50 -12.01
CA GLN A 72 8.89 2.07 -11.95
C GLN A 72 9.74 1.70 -10.72
N GLN A 73 10.74 2.52 -10.36
CA GLN A 73 11.53 2.29 -9.14
C GLN A 73 10.69 2.30 -7.86
N VAL A 74 9.63 3.13 -7.80
CA VAL A 74 8.69 3.14 -6.67
C VAL A 74 7.85 1.87 -6.65
N LEU A 75 7.33 1.46 -7.82
CA LEU A 75 6.58 0.22 -7.95
C LEU A 75 7.42 -1.00 -7.55
N ASP A 76 8.67 -1.07 -7.99
CA ASP A 76 9.60 -2.15 -7.65
C ASP A 76 9.87 -2.18 -6.13
N ARG A 77 9.99 -1.01 -5.48
CA ARG A 77 10.14 -0.91 -4.03
C ARG A 77 8.87 -1.35 -3.29
N GLU A 78 7.68 -1.01 -3.77
CA GLU A 78 6.40 -1.49 -3.23
C GLU A 78 6.26 -3.01 -3.34
N ILE A 79 6.61 -3.59 -4.49
CA ILE A 79 6.62 -5.04 -4.71
C ILE A 79 7.58 -5.71 -3.72
N ALA A 80 8.79 -5.17 -3.55
CA ALA A 80 9.75 -5.69 -2.59
C ALA A 80 9.23 -5.62 -1.14
N PHE A 81 8.58 -4.52 -0.75
CA PHE A 81 7.94 -4.42 0.57
C PHE A 81 6.80 -5.43 0.75
N ASN A 82 5.96 -5.63 -0.25
CA ASN A 82 4.88 -6.62 -0.19
C ASN A 82 5.43 -8.05 -0.06
N ALA A 83 6.53 -8.37 -0.73
CA ALA A 83 7.22 -9.64 -0.55
C ALA A 83 7.78 -9.80 0.88
N VAL A 84 8.31 -8.73 1.48
CA VAL A 84 8.74 -8.73 2.89
C VAL A 84 7.55 -8.99 3.83
N LEU A 85 6.43 -8.30 3.64
CA LEU A 85 5.21 -8.49 4.44
C LEU A 85 4.75 -9.95 4.38
N GLU A 86 4.74 -10.55 3.19
CA GLU A 86 4.37 -11.95 3.00
C GLU A 86 5.33 -12.91 3.69
N GLN A 87 6.63 -12.79 3.41
CA GLN A 87 7.67 -13.67 3.96
C GLN A 87 7.74 -13.60 5.48
N THR A 88 7.65 -12.41 6.06
CA THR A 88 7.72 -12.24 7.51
C THR A 88 6.44 -12.75 8.19
N CYS A 89 5.27 -12.49 7.62
CA CYS A 89 4.00 -13.02 8.16
C CYS A 89 3.98 -14.55 8.18
N ALA A 90 4.50 -15.21 7.14
CA ALA A 90 4.54 -16.68 7.04
C ALA A 90 5.33 -17.38 8.17
N GLN A 91 6.17 -16.65 8.92
CA GLN A 91 6.90 -17.19 10.06
C GLN A 91 6.00 -17.44 11.29
N TYR A 92 4.81 -16.84 11.35
CA TYR A 92 3.93 -16.87 12.51
C TYR A 92 2.60 -17.58 12.18
N LYS A 93 2.27 -18.65 12.93
CA LYS A 93 1.04 -19.43 12.71
C LYS A 93 -0.26 -18.63 12.87
N SER A 94 -0.23 -17.53 13.62
CA SER A 94 -1.38 -16.65 13.85
C SER A 94 -1.44 -15.48 12.85
N CYS A 95 -0.54 -15.43 11.87
CA CYS A 95 -0.50 -14.38 10.86
C CYS A 95 -1.02 -14.90 9.51
N ARG A 96 -1.84 -14.09 8.85
CA ARG A 96 -2.32 -14.30 7.47
C ARG A 96 -2.13 -13.03 6.66
N THR A 97 -1.93 -13.20 5.36
CA THR A 97 -1.85 -12.09 4.41
C THR A 97 -3.10 -12.04 3.55
N ASP A 98 -3.24 -10.96 2.79
CA ASP A 98 -4.26 -10.85 1.75
C ASP A 98 -3.84 -11.51 0.41
N GLY A 99 -2.69 -12.18 0.35
CA GLY A 99 -2.14 -12.75 -0.88
C GLY A 99 -1.88 -11.73 -2.00
N GLY A 100 -1.72 -10.45 -1.68
CA GLY A 100 -1.58 -9.38 -2.67
C GLY A 100 -2.91 -8.85 -3.22
N ALA A 101 -4.05 -9.21 -2.64
CA ALA A 101 -5.36 -8.78 -3.13
C ALA A 101 -5.53 -7.25 -3.13
N VAL A 102 -5.02 -6.54 -2.12
CA VAL A 102 -5.06 -5.07 -2.09
C VAL A 102 -4.10 -4.45 -3.10
N PHE A 103 -2.90 -4.99 -3.26
CA PHE A 103 -1.96 -4.55 -4.31
C PHE A 103 -2.53 -4.75 -5.72
N GLY A 104 -3.27 -5.85 -5.92
CA GLY A 104 -3.97 -6.16 -7.18
C GLY A 104 -5.28 -5.41 -7.39
N TYR A 105 -5.76 -4.63 -6.41
CA TYR A 105 -7.00 -3.87 -6.55
C TYR A 105 -6.83 -2.73 -7.55
N ALA A 106 -7.62 -2.75 -8.62
CA ALA A 106 -7.63 -1.70 -9.62
C ALA A 106 -8.57 -0.56 -9.17
N PHE A 107 -8.00 0.50 -8.59
CA PHE A 107 -8.78 1.68 -8.20
C PHE A 107 -9.45 2.34 -9.40
N ASN A 108 -10.66 2.84 -9.18
CA ASN A 108 -11.29 3.84 -10.04
C ASN A 108 -11.06 5.24 -9.47
N ALA A 109 -11.22 6.28 -10.28
CA ALA A 109 -11.08 7.66 -9.81
C ALA A 109 -12.06 8.01 -8.66
N SER A 110 -13.23 7.36 -8.60
CA SER A 110 -14.21 7.50 -7.50
C SER A 110 -13.74 6.88 -6.18
N ASP A 111 -12.78 5.96 -6.23
CA ASP A 111 -12.23 5.29 -5.06
C ASP A 111 -11.16 6.15 -4.37
N VAL A 112 -10.78 7.29 -4.97
CA VAL A 112 -9.78 8.21 -4.44
C VAL A 112 -10.45 9.50 -3.96
N SER A 113 -10.00 10.01 -2.82
CA SER A 113 -10.47 11.25 -2.24
C SER A 113 -10.24 12.43 -3.18
N ARG A 114 -11.25 13.29 -3.35
CA ARG A 114 -11.11 14.55 -4.12
C ARG A 114 -10.43 15.66 -3.34
N LEU A 115 -10.09 15.44 -2.06
CA LEU A 115 -9.39 16.43 -1.23
C LEU A 115 -7.89 16.45 -1.54
N ASP A 116 -7.27 15.27 -1.60
CA ASP A 116 -5.83 15.10 -1.79
C ASP A 116 -5.47 14.33 -3.07
N TYR A 117 -6.47 13.73 -3.73
CA TYR A 117 -6.28 12.88 -4.91
C TYR A 117 -5.30 11.73 -4.66
N PHE A 118 -5.22 11.23 -3.43
CA PHE A 118 -4.26 10.20 -3.04
C PHE A 118 -4.84 9.16 -2.08
N HIS A 119 -5.45 9.58 -0.96
CA HIS A 119 -6.00 8.61 -0.02
C HIS A 119 -7.32 8.02 -0.55
N PRO A 120 -7.66 6.77 -0.20
CA PRO A 120 -8.96 6.21 -0.57
C PRO A 120 -10.13 7.06 -0.07
N SER A 121 -11.12 7.28 -0.93
CA SER A 121 -12.41 7.88 -0.55
C SER A 121 -13.17 6.95 0.39
N LEU A 122 -14.31 7.39 0.93
CA LEU A 122 -15.19 6.49 1.71
C LEU A 122 -15.57 5.23 0.92
N GLN A 123 -15.84 5.37 -0.38
CA GLN A 123 -16.09 4.24 -1.28
C GLN A 123 -14.85 3.37 -1.45
N GLY A 124 -13.68 3.97 -1.67
CA GLY A 124 -12.43 3.23 -1.81
C GLY A 124 -12.08 2.42 -0.55
N GLN A 125 -12.29 3.00 0.64
CA GLN A 125 -12.13 2.30 1.91
C GLN A 125 -13.11 1.13 2.04
N ALA A 126 -14.37 1.31 1.64
CA ALA A 126 -15.37 0.23 1.64
C ALA A 126 -14.98 -0.91 0.68
N ASN A 127 -14.48 -0.59 -0.51
CA ASN A 127 -14.04 -1.58 -1.48
C ASN A 127 -12.82 -2.36 -0.97
N LEU A 128 -11.82 -1.68 -0.40
CA LEU A 128 -10.66 -2.34 0.21
C LEU A 128 -11.05 -3.20 1.42
N ALA A 129 -12.04 -2.78 2.21
CA ALA A 129 -12.60 -3.59 3.28
C ALA A 129 -13.26 -4.87 2.73
N GLU A 130 -14.00 -4.80 1.63
CA GLU A 130 -14.58 -5.97 0.98
C GLU A 130 -13.50 -6.92 0.42
N VAL A 131 -12.46 -6.38 -0.22
CA VAL A 131 -11.31 -7.13 -0.74
C VAL A 131 -10.60 -7.88 0.40
N THR A 132 -10.27 -7.18 1.48
CA THR A 132 -9.57 -7.78 2.62
C THR A 132 -10.44 -8.75 3.39
N TRP A 133 -11.76 -8.51 3.50
CA TRP A 133 -12.69 -9.45 4.12
C TRP A 133 -12.72 -10.81 3.41
N LYS A 134 -12.76 -10.80 2.06
CA LYS A 134 -12.73 -12.03 1.24
C LYS A 134 -11.39 -12.77 1.31
N ALA A 135 -10.30 -12.05 1.58
CA ALA A 135 -8.96 -12.63 1.67
C ALA A 135 -8.63 -13.17 3.07
N ALA A 136 -9.29 -12.67 4.11
CA ALA A 136 -8.99 -13.03 5.50
C ALA A 136 -9.54 -14.41 5.93
N TRP A 137 -10.58 -14.92 5.25
CA TRP A 137 -11.36 -16.10 5.68
C TRP A 137 -11.82 -17.00 4.54
#